data_AF-X0TRH5-F1
#
_entry.id   AF-X0TRH5-F1
#
_cell.length_a   1.000
_cell.length_b   1.000
_cell.length_c   1.000
_cell.angle_alpha   90.00
_cell.angle_beta   90.00
_cell.angle_gamma   90.00
#
_symmetry.space_group_name_H-M   'P 1'
#
loop_
_entity.id
_entity.type
_entity.pdbx_description
1 polymer ?
#
loop_
_entity_poly.entity_id
_entity_poly.type
_entity_poly.pdbx_seq_one_letter_code
_entity_poly.pdbx_strand_id
1 'polypeptide(L)'
;ASINSLITQVCDEQAVSPTDIVAVACAGNTTMTHLLLALDPAAIRREPYVPAAREFPLLRACELGFEVHPAAPVYLSPCASSYVGGDITAGVLATGMDDVDELWLLVDMGTNGEVALGNRDWLTCCSCSAGPAFEGSGLKYGMHATLGAIERAEYVPASDRMIVSTIGGAKPRGICGSGLIDLLAGLLQAGAVDRAGRIDLGFQSRRVRIRDEQPEFVVVWGEEVGREDDIVLTEADIENLIRSKAAVYAGISVLLDAMGLGPRDLARINVAGAFGNYLDVE
;
A
#
# COMPACT_ATOMS: atom_id res chain seq x y z
N ALA A 1 -8.11 19.23 8.81
CA ALA A 1 -9.37 18.50 9.08
C ALA A 1 -9.08 17.04 9.44
N SER A 2 -8.68 16.18 8.50
CA SER A 2 -8.48 14.74 8.78
C SER A 2 -7.47 14.44 9.90
N ILE A 3 -6.32 15.15 9.93
CA ILE A 3 -5.29 14.97 10.98
C ILE A 3 -5.87 15.28 12.37
N ASN A 4 -6.52 16.44 12.55
CA ASN A 4 -7.12 16.82 13.84
C ASN A 4 -8.22 15.84 14.26
N SER A 5 -9.06 15.37 13.34
CA SER A 5 -10.07 14.35 13.64
C SER A 5 -9.46 13.06 14.20
N LEU A 6 -8.34 12.60 13.63
CA LEU A 6 -7.62 11.43 14.15
C LEU A 6 -6.94 11.70 15.49
N ILE A 7 -6.35 12.89 15.68
CA ILE A 7 -5.79 13.30 16.98
C ILE A 7 -6.85 13.23 18.07
N THR A 8 -8.02 13.84 17.83
CA THR A 8 -9.15 13.83 18.77
C THR A 8 -9.61 12.40 19.06
N GLN A 9 -9.78 11.58 18.03
CA GLN A 9 -10.19 10.19 18.21
C GLN A 9 -9.20 9.42 19.10
N VAL A 10 -7.90 9.51 18.84
CA VAL A 10 -6.88 8.81 19.64
C VAL A 10 -6.83 9.36 21.07
N CYS A 11 -6.96 10.68 21.25
CA CYS A 11 -7.01 11.30 22.57
C CYS A 11 -8.21 10.82 23.38
N ASP A 12 -9.39 10.74 22.77
CA ASP A 12 -10.62 10.25 23.39
C ASP A 12 -10.50 8.77 23.79
N GLU A 13 -9.96 7.93 22.90
CA GLU A 13 -9.74 6.50 23.16
C GLU A 13 -8.75 6.24 24.31
N GLN A 14 -7.74 7.09 24.46
CA GLN A 14 -6.69 6.95 25.47
C GLN A 14 -6.91 7.79 26.73
N ALA A 15 -7.98 8.58 26.77
CA ALA A 15 -8.26 9.55 27.84
C ALA A 15 -7.09 10.52 28.11
N VAL A 16 -6.43 11.00 27.04
CA VAL A 16 -5.32 11.95 27.07
C VAL A 16 -5.81 13.32 26.60
N SER A 17 -5.36 14.42 27.22
CA SER A 17 -5.67 15.74 26.68
C SER A 17 -4.82 15.99 25.43
N PRO A 18 -5.37 16.57 24.35
CA PRO A 18 -4.55 16.94 23.19
C PRO A 18 -3.38 17.88 23.55
N THR A 19 -3.53 18.68 24.61
CA THR A 19 -2.46 19.53 25.15
C THR A 19 -1.32 18.79 25.83
N ASP A 20 -1.48 17.49 26.12
CA ASP A 20 -0.42 16.64 26.66
C ASP A 20 0.52 16.13 25.54
N ILE A 21 0.13 16.28 24.28
CA ILE A 21 0.96 15.95 23.12
C ILE A 21 1.94 17.10 22.89
N VAL A 22 3.19 16.89 23.32
CA VAL A 22 4.25 17.91 23.33
C VAL A 22 5.21 17.84 22.14
N ALA A 23 5.05 16.90 21.22
CA ALA A 23 5.82 16.83 19.98
C ALA A 23 5.05 16.06 18.91
N VAL A 24 5.26 16.41 17.63
CA VAL A 24 4.66 15.72 16.49
C VAL A 24 5.76 15.44 15.46
N ALA A 25 5.79 14.24 14.91
CA ALA A 25 6.61 13.90 13.75
C ALA A 25 5.68 13.57 12.57
N CYS A 26 5.96 14.15 11.41
CA CYS A 26 5.18 13.99 10.20
C CYS A 26 6.08 13.42 9.08
N ALA A 27 5.61 12.36 8.45
CA ALA A 27 6.21 11.74 7.29
C ALA A 27 5.14 11.55 6.21
N GLY A 28 5.52 11.79 4.95
CA GLY A 28 4.64 11.70 3.80
C GLY A 28 5.38 12.08 2.54
N ASN A 29 4.84 11.68 1.39
CA ASN A 29 5.46 12.01 0.12
C ASN A 29 5.58 13.52 -0.08
N THR A 30 6.49 13.93 -0.97
CA THR A 30 6.84 15.33 -1.19
C THR A 30 5.62 16.21 -1.48
N THR A 31 4.66 15.70 -2.26
CA THR A 31 3.42 16.45 -2.57
C THR A 31 2.57 16.64 -1.31
N MET A 32 2.36 15.60 -0.51
CA MET A 32 1.59 15.69 0.73
C MET A 32 2.23 16.65 1.73
N THR A 33 3.56 16.64 1.85
CA THR A 33 4.28 17.60 2.71
C THR A 33 4.11 19.04 2.22
N HIS A 34 4.13 19.27 0.90
CA HIS A 34 3.88 20.62 0.35
C HIS A 34 2.44 21.08 0.63
N LEU A 35 1.45 20.20 0.46
CA LEU A 35 0.06 20.52 0.75
C LEU A 35 -0.16 20.82 2.24
N LEU A 36 0.48 20.06 3.14
CA LEU A 36 0.44 20.30 4.57
C LEU A 36 0.98 21.69 4.94
N LEU A 37 2.07 22.09 4.28
CA LEU A 37 2.74 23.38 4.49
C LEU A 37 2.14 24.55 3.69
N ALA A 38 1.08 24.30 2.92
CA ALA A 38 0.53 25.26 1.96
C ALA A 38 1.58 25.84 0.98
N LEU A 39 2.59 25.05 0.61
CA LEU A 39 3.54 25.37 -0.45
C LEU A 39 2.96 24.99 -1.81
N ASP A 40 3.31 25.75 -2.86
CA ASP A 40 2.86 25.45 -4.23
C ASP A 40 3.52 24.16 -4.76
N PRO A 41 2.76 23.08 -5.03
CA PRO A 41 3.31 21.83 -5.54
C PRO A 41 3.42 21.81 -7.08
N ALA A 42 3.04 22.87 -7.79
CA ALA A 42 2.90 22.85 -9.25
C ALA A 42 4.18 22.44 -10.00
N ALA A 43 5.36 22.80 -9.47
CA ALA A 43 6.65 22.48 -10.07
C ALA A 43 7.05 21.00 -9.90
N ILE A 44 6.51 20.29 -8.90
CA ILE A 44 6.82 18.86 -8.64
C ILE A 44 6.53 18.00 -9.88
N ARG A 45 5.40 18.29 -10.56
CA ARG A 45 4.96 17.52 -11.74
C ARG A 45 5.46 18.06 -13.09
N ARG A 46 6.17 19.18 -13.11
CA ARG A 46 6.61 19.84 -14.34
C ARG A 46 8.10 19.64 -14.48
N GLU A 47 8.55 19.17 -15.64
CA GLU A 47 9.97 19.07 -15.96
C GLU A 47 10.68 20.39 -15.62
N PRO A 48 11.81 20.37 -14.88
CA PRO A 48 12.63 19.21 -14.50
C PRO A 48 12.30 18.55 -13.15
N TYR A 49 11.04 18.59 -12.72
CA TYR A 49 10.48 17.91 -11.53
C TYR A 49 11.15 18.38 -10.23
N VAL A 50 11.09 19.68 -9.94
CA VAL A 50 11.77 20.28 -8.80
C VAL A 50 10.76 20.70 -7.73
N PRO A 51 10.85 20.19 -6.50
CA PRO A 51 9.98 20.62 -5.41
C PRO A 51 10.41 22.00 -4.88
N ALA A 52 9.50 22.70 -4.21
CA ALA A 52 9.80 24.01 -3.61
C ALA A 52 10.83 23.89 -2.47
N ALA A 53 10.74 22.80 -1.69
CA ALA A 53 11.69 22.46 -0.64
C ALA A 53 11.82 20.94 -0.48
N ARG A 54 12.96 20.51 0.08
CA ARG A 54 13.25 19.12 0.44
C ARG A 54 13.52 18.94 1.92
N GLU A 55 14.05 19.98 2.55
CA GLU A 55 14.24 20.09 3.98
C GLU A 55 13.33 21.20 4.50
N PHE A 56 12.81 21.01 5.71
CA PHE A 56 11.82 21.90 6.29
C PHE A 56 12.30 22.38 7.66
N PRO A 57 12.06 23.65 8.02
CA PRO A 57 12.42 24.15 9.34
C PRO A 57 11.59 23.47 10.43
N LEU A 58 12.07 23.53 11.67
CA LEU A 58 11.26 23.15 12.83
C LEU A 58 10.06 24.12 12.94
N LEU A 59 8.86 23.56 12.91
CA LEU A 59 7.61 24.32 13.04
C LEU A 59 6.98 24.08 14.42
N ARG A 60 6.03 24.93 14.81
CA ARG A 60 5.14 24.65 15.94
C ARG A 60 3.79 24.17 15.46
N ALA A 61 3.14 23.34 16.27
CA ALA A 61 1.80 22.81 15.99
C ALA A 61 0.77 23.89 15.63
N CYS A 62 0.83 25.05 16.31
CA CYS A 62 -0.08 26.17 16.04
C CYS A 62 0.09 26.79 14.64
N GLU A 63 1.27 26.66 14.02
CA GLU A 63 1.56 27.17 12.67
C GLU A 63 0.91 26.31 11.58
N LEU A 64 0.66 25.02 11.89
CA LEU A 64 0.01 24.06 10.99
C LEU A 64 -1.47 23.84 11.34
N GLY A 65 -1.98 24.49 12.39
CA GLY A 65 -3.34 24.30 12.88
C GLY A 65 -3.58 22.91 13.50
N PHE A 66 -2.53 22.25 14.01
CA PHE A 66 -2.68 21.00 14.74
C PHE A 66 -3.26 21.24 16.13
N GLU A 67 -4.30 20.48 16.46
CA GLU A 67 -5.01 20.57 17.74
C GLU A 67 -4.27 19.76 18.83
N VAL A 68 -3.03 20.15 19.12
CA VAL A 68 -2.19 19.61 20.20
C VAL A 68 -1.65 20.73 21.08
N HIS A 69 -0.65 20.49 21.95
CA HIS A 69 0.01 21.59 22.66
C HIS A 69 0.52 22.65 21.66
N PRO A 70 0.15 23.93 21.78
CA PRO A 70 0.40 24.93 20.73
C PRO A 70 1.90 25.19 20.50
N ALA A 71 2.73 24.98 21.51
CA ALA A 71 4.19 25.08 21.41
C ALA A 71 4.89 23.76 21.04
N ALA A 72 4.14 22.68 20.78
CA ALA A 72 4.73 21.40 20.40
C ALA A 72 5.55 21.56 19.09
N PRO A 73 6.84 21.19 19.07
CA PRO A 73 7.59 21.08 17.84
C PRO A 73 6.94 20.06 16.88
N VAL A 74 6.89 20.44 15.61
CA VAL A 74 6.53 19.56 14.49
C VAL A 74 7.77 19.31 13.64
N TYR A 75 8.22 18.06 13.65
CA TYR A 75 9.32 17.57 12.83
C TYR A 75 8.76 17.02 11.52
N LEU A 76 9.35 17.43 10.39
CA LEU A 76 8.98 16.94 9.07
C LEU A 76 10.14 16.13 8.51
N SER A 77 9.86 14.89 8.12
CA SER A 77 10.86 14.03 7.49
C SER A 77 11.33 14.64 6.16
N PRO A 78 12.64 14.68 5.88
CA PRO A 78 13.17 15.29 4.66
C PRO A 78 12.78 14.47 3.42
N CYS A 79 12.52 15.17 2.31
CA CYS A 79 12.18 14.55 1.04
C CYS A 79 13.43 14.39 0.16
N ALA A 80 13.61 13.24 -0.46
CA ALA A 80 14.76 12.99 -1.34
C ALA A 80 14.60 13.69 -2.72
N SER A 81 13.40 13.63 -3.30
CA SER A 81 13.07 14.18 -4.62
C SER A 81 11.60 14.58 -4.74
N SER A 82 11.12 14.89 -5.95
CA SER A 82 9.70 15.20 -6.20
C SER A 82 8.74 14.03 -5.92
N TYR A 83 9.22 12.79 -6.12
CA TYR A 83 8.39 11.57 -6.03
C TYR A 83 8.88 10.58 -4.97
N VAL A 84 9.95 10.92 -4.25
CA VAL A 84 10.43 10.17 -3.08
C VAL A 84 10.49 11.14 -1.92
N GLY A 85 9.53 11.03 -1.00
CA GLY A 85 9.35 11.99 0.08
C GLY A 85 9.81 11.52 1.44
N GLY A 86 9.24 12.17 2.46
CA GLY A 86 9.57 11.96 3.86
C GLY A 86 9.09 10.62 4.43
N ASP A 87 8.07 10.02 3.80
CA ASP A 87 7.61 8.66 4.06
C ASP A 87 8.70 7.63 3.82
N ILE A 88 9.41 7.72 2.69
CA ILE A 88 10.46 6.76 2.34
C ILE A 88 11.71 6.98 3.18
N THR A 89 12.12 8.22 3.42
CA THR A 89 13.28 8.49 4.29
C THR A 89 13.00 8.11 5.74
N ALA A 90 11.75 8.26 6.22
CA ALA A 90 11.34 7.73 7.51
C ALA A 90 11.34 6.19 7.52
N GLY A 91 10.92 5.55 6.43
CA GLY A 91 11.00 4.10 6.25
C GLY A 91 12.44 3.57 6.29
N VAL A 92 13.37 4.23 5.60
CA VAL A 92 14.81 3.91 5.66
C VAL A 92 15.29 3.95 7.10
N LEU A 93 15.04 5.05 7.82
CA LEU A 93 15.40 5.20 9.23
C LEU A 93 14.76 4.12 10.13
N ALA A 94 13.49 3.80 9.90
CA ALA A 94 12.77 2.80 10.68
C ALA A 94 13.31 1.39 10.48
N THR A 95 13.81 1.07 9.27
CA THR A 95 14.44 -0.22 8.99
C THR A 95 15.88 -0.32 9.48
N GLY A 96 16.58 0.81 9.61
CA GLY A 96 18.01 0.85 9.92
C GLY A 96 18.89 0.36 8.76
N MET A 97 18.37 0.37 7.53
CA MET A 97 19.13 -0.07 6.35
C MET A 97 20.31 0.86 6.03
N ASP A 98 20.32 2.06 6.59
CA ASP A 98 21.41 3.05 6.52
C ASP A 98 22.54 2.80 7.53
N ASP A 99 22.44 1.77 8.38
CA ASP A 99 23.45 1.44 9.40
C ASP A 99 24.01 0.00 9.28
N VAL A 100 23.74 -0.69 8.18
CA VAL A 100 24.20 -2.07 7.92
C VAL A 100 25.17 -2.13 6.74
N ASP A 101 26.07 -3.11 6.71
CA ASP A 101 27.01 -3.29 5.59
C ASP A 101 26.35 -4.04 4.43
N GLU A 102 25.38 -4.91 4.73
CA GLU A 102 24.67 -5.73 3.77
C GLU A 102 23.71 -4.93 2.90
N LEU A 103 23.53 -5.38 1.65
CA LEU A 103 22.62 -4.75 0.70
C LEU A 103 21.16 -5.08 1.02
N TRP A 104 20.39 -4.07 1.41
CA TRP A 104 18.97 -4.19 1.75
C TRP A 104 18.10 -3.46 0.73
N LEU A 105 16.89 -3.97 0.53
CA LEU A 105 15.84 -3.36 -0.27
C LEU A 105 14.68 -2.98 0.67
N LEU A 106 14.18 -1.76 0.56
CA LEU A 106 12.89 -1.33 1.10
C LEU A 106 11.93 -1.12 -0.07
N VAL A 107 10.77 -1.75 -0.01
CA VAL A 107 9.69 -1.57 -0.97
C VAL A 107 8.49 -1.04 -0.20
N ASP A 108 8.12 0.22 -0.43
CA ASP A 108 6.87 0.81 0.07
C ASP A 108 5.80 0.72 -1.00
N MET A 109 4.76 -0.07 -0.72
CA MET A 109 3.70 -0.36 -1.65
C MET A 109 2.42 0.37 -1.22
N GLY A 110 2.26 1.58 -1.73
CA GLY A 110 1.04 2.36 -1.64
C GLY A 110 0.46 2.66 -3.02
N THR A 111 -0.17 3.83 -3.12
CA THR A 111 -0.68 4.41 -4.37
C THR A 111 0.46 4.56 -5.38
N ASN A 112 1.64 4.91 -4.88
CA ASN A 112 2.90 4.80 -5.60
C ASN A 112 3.63 3.53 -5.14
N GLY A 113 4.53 3.03 -5.98
CA GLY A 113 5.51 2.04 -5.58
C GLY A 113 6.85 2.71 -5.39
N GLU A 114 7.25 2.99 -4.17
CA GLU A 114 8.56 3.53 -3.87
C GLU A 114 9.51 2.42 -3.45
N VAL A 115 10.76 2.54 -3.89
CA VAL A 115 11.81 1.56 -3.61
C VAL A 115 13.05 2.30 -3.17
N ALA A 116 13.66 1.86 -2.06
CA ALA A 116 14.99 2.26 -1.65
C ALA A 116 15.91 1.04 -1.60
N LEU A 117 17.14 1.19 -2.09
CA LEU A 117 18.15 0.14 -2.17
C LEU A 117 19.47 0.71 -1.63
N GLY A 118 20.17 -0.07 -0.82
CA GLY A 118 21.52 0.28 -0.41
C GLY A 118 21.91 -0.29 0.94
N ASN A 119 22.85 0.40 1.56
CA ASN A 119 23.48 0.04 2.83
C ASN A 119 24.03 1.33 3.49
N ARG A 120 24.90 1.20 4.51
CA ARG A 120 25.50 2.36 5.19
C ARG A 120 26.39 3.26 4.33
N ASP A 121 26.94 2.74 3.23
CA ASP A 121 27.87 3.48 2.38
C ASP A 121 27.13 4.31 1.33
N TRP A 122 26.00 3.81 0.84
CA TRP A 122 25.20 4.48 -0.18
C TRP A 122 23.74 4.03 -0.13
N LEU A 123 22.86 4.95 -0.51
CA LEU A 123 21.44 4.70 -0.71
C LEU A 123 21.00 5.28 -2.05
N THR A 124 20.19 4.53 -2.77
CA THR A 124 19.50 4.99 -3.98
C THR A 124 18.01 4.68 -3.86
N CYS A 125 17.19 5.39 -4.61
CA CYS A 125 15.76 5.20 -4.58
C CYS A 125 15.13 5.49 -5.94
N CYS A 126 13.96 4.91 -6.16
CA CYS A 126 13.09 5.26 -7.27
C CYS A 126 11.63 5.24 -6.83
N SER A 127 10.79 5.95 -7.57
CA SER A 127 9.34 5.87 -7.45
C SER A 127 8.78 5.38 -8.77
N CYS A 128 7.82 4.46 -8.71
CA CYS A 128 7.11 3.93 -9.86
C CYS A 128 5.60 4.13 -9.68
N SER A 129 4.90 4.36 -10.79
CA SER A 129 3.44 4.51 -10.79
C SER A 129 2.79 3.13 -10.72
N ALA A 130 2.65 2.59 -9.51
CA ALA A 130 1.98 1.31 -9.27
C ALA A 130 0.47 1.43 -9.42
N GLY A 131 -0.14 2.47 -8.85
CA GLY A 131 -1.59 2.56 -8.72
C GLY A 131 -2.08 1.86 -7.45
N PRO A 132 -3.27 2.21 -6.94
CA PRO A 132 -3.65 1.91 -5.57
C PRO A 132 -4.35 0.54 -5.42
N ALA A 133 -4.12 -0.41 -6.34
CA ALA A 133 -4.82 -1.70 -6.32
C ALA A 133 -4.60 -2.46 -5.01
N PHE A 134 -3.39 -2.38 -4.46
CA PHE A 134 -3.02 -3.00 -3.18
C PHE A 134 -3.63 -2.32 -1.96
N GLU A 135 -4.06 -1.06 -2.08
CA GLU A 135 -4.82 -0.37 -1.04
C GLU A 135 -6.32 -0.71 -1.08
N GLY A 136 -6.74 -1.53 -2.06
CA GLY A 136 -8.15 -1.85 -2.32
C GLY A 136 -8.88 -0.79 -3.13
N SER A 137 -8.22 0.27 -3.59
CA SER A 137 -8.83 1.32 -4.40
C SER A 137 -8.80 0.97 -5.89
N GLY A 138 -9.84 1.37 -6.62
CA GLY A 138 -9.97 1.06 -8.05
C GLY A 138 -10.39 -0.39 -8.36
N LEU A 139 -10.85 -1.13 -7.35
CA LEU A 139 -11.34 -2.51 -7.48
C LEU A 139 -12.82 -2.60 -7.07
N LYS A 140 -13.60 -3.47 -7.71
CA LYS A 140 -15.06 -3.57 -7.52
C LYS A 140 -15.47 -3.81 -6.07
N TYR A 141 -14.77 -4.72 -5.40
CA TYR A 141 -14.94 -5.03 -3.98
C TYR A 141 -13.65 -4.87 -3.17
N GLY A 142 -12.70 -4.07 -3.67
CA GLY A 142 -11.50 -3.74 -2.90
C GLY A 142 -11.83 -2.79 -1.75
N MET A 143 -11.11 -2.93 -0.64
CA MET A 143 -11.21 -2.01 0.49
C MET A 143 -9.92 -1.98 1.30
N HIS A 144 -9.71 -0.90 2.07
CA HIS A 144 -8.62 -0.85 3.04
C HIS A 144 -8.73 -1.97 4.08
N ALA A 145 -7.57 -2.37 4.61
CA ALA A 145 -7.43 -3.36 5.68
C ALA A 145 -8.08 -2.88 6.99
N THR A 146 -9.40 -3.04 7.06
CA THR A 146 -10.26 -2.61 8.17
C THR A 146 -11.28 -3.70 8.49
N LEU A 147 -12.05 -3.54 9.58
CA LEU A 147 -13.02 -4.53 10.06
C LEU A 147 -13.93 -5.09 8.94
N GLY A 148 -13.86 -6.41 8.75
CA GLY A 148 -14.62 -7.14 7.73
C GLY A 148 -13.97 -7.22 6.35
N ALA A 149 -12.76 -6.66 6.14
CA ALA A 149 -11.99 -6.92 4.93
C ALA A 149 -11.44 -8.35 4.93
N ILE A 150 -11.55 -9.05 3.81
CA ILE A 150 -10.92 -10.36 3.59
C ILE A 150 -9.41 -10.15 3.48
N GLU A 151 -8.67 -10.65 4.47
CA GLU A 151 -7.20 -10.52 4.58
C GLU A 151 -6.46 -11.77 4.14
N ARG A 152 -7.16 -12.92 4.09
CA ARG A 152 -6.67 -14.18 3.52
C ARG A 152 -7.74 -14.87 2.71
N ALA A 153 -7.36 -15.45 1.58
CA ALA A 153 -8.29 -16.12 0.67
C ALA A 153 -7.64 -17.33 0.00
N GLU A 154 -8.13 -18.53 0.30
CA GLU A 154 -7.68 -19.79 -0.29
C GLU A 154 -8.82 -20.41 -1.09
N TYR A 155 -8.56 -20.75 -2.35
CA TYR A 155 -9.48 -21.52 -3.17
C TYR A 155 -9.10 -23.01 -3.13
N VAL A 156 -10.08 -23.88 -2.86
CA VAL A 156 -9.91 -25.34 -2.80
C VAL A 156 -10.65 -26.00 -3.97
N PRO A 157 -9.96 -26.29 -5.10
CA PRO A 157 -10.60 -26.78 -6.32
C PRO A 157 -11.37 -28.10 -6.14
N ALA A 158 -10.84 -29.01 -5.32
CA ALA A 158 -11.44 -30.33 -5.09
C ALA A 158 -12.86 -30.28 -4.50
N SER A 159 -13.22 -29.17 -3.84
CA SER A 159 -14.54 -28.99 -3.22
C SER A 159 -15.27 -27.73 -3.70
N ASP A 160 -14.72 -27.04 -4.70
CA ASP A 160 -15.18 -25.74 -5.20
C ASP A 160 -15.50 -24.71 -4.10
N ARG A 161 -14.64 -24.67 -3.07
CA ARG A 161 -14.85 -23.89 -1.86
C ARG A 161 -13.81 -22.76 -1.76
N MET A 162 -14.27 -21.60 -1.29
CA MET A 162 -13.41 -20.54 -0.77
C MET A 162 -13.29 -20.65 0.74
N ILE A 163 -12.07 -20.55 1.24
CA ILE A 163 -11.75 -20.36 2.66
C ILE A 163 -11.25 -18.93 2.80
N VAL A 164 -11.93 -18.12 3.61
CA VAL A 164 -11.58 -16.71 3.81
C VAL A 164 -11.42 -16.40 5.28
N SER A 165 -10.47 -15.52 5.60
CA SER A 165 -10.32 -14.90 6.92
C SER A 165 -10.53 -13.39 6.79
N THR A 166 -11.19 -12.78 7.78
CA THR A 166 -11.47 -11.35 7.80
C THR A 166 -10.87 -10.65 9.01
N ILE A 167 -10.48 -9.39 8.83
CA ILE A 167 -10.02 -8.55 9.94
C ILE A 167 -11.12 -8.45 10.99
N GLY A 168 -10.77 -8.80 12.22
CA GLY A 168 -11.65 -8.81 13.39
C GLY A 168 -12.70 -9.94 13.38
N GLY A 169 -12.60 -10.93 12.49
CA GLY A 169 -13.56 -12.04 12.39
C GLY A 169 -14.98 -11.59 12.03
N ALA A 170 -15.13 -10.36 11.52
CA ALA A 170 -16.41 -9.79 11.15
C ALA A 170 -16.89 -10.34 9.80
N LYS A 171 -18.17 -10.13 9.48
CA LYS A 171 -18.72 -10.53 8.18
C LYS A 171 -17.94 -9.87 7.02
N PRO A 172 -17.61 -10.61 5.95
CA PRO A 172 -16.94 -10.07 4.78
C PRO A 172 -17.66 -8.87 4.16
N ARG A 173 -16.92 -7.79 3.90
CA ARG A 173 -17.43 -6.57 3.25
C ARG A 173 -16.77 -6.26 1.91
N GLY A 174 -15.57 -6.79 1.71
CA GLY A 174 -14.70 -6.58 0.56
C GLY A 174 -13.37 -7.29 0.80
N ILE A 175 -12.39 -7.05 -0.06
CA ILE A 175 -11.08 -7.71 -0.08
C ILE A 175 -10.00 -6.64 0.10
N CYS A 176 -9.06 -6.82 1.02
CA CYS A 176 -7.89 -5.94 1.13
C CYS A 176 -6.71 -6.47 0.31
N GLY A 177 -5.62 -5.70 0.25
CA GLY A 177 -4.43 -6.01 -0.55
C GLY A 177 -3.89 -7.43 -0.35
N SER A 178 -3.74 -7.88 0.90
CA SER A 178 -3.24 -9.23 1.20
C SER A 178 -4.19 -10.31 0.70
N GLY A 179 -5.49 -10.17 0.95
CA GLY A 179 -6.50 -11.11 0.48
C GLY A 179 -6.61 -11.17 -1.05
N LEU A 180 -6.31 -10.08 -1.75
CA LEU A 180 -6.26 -10.05 -3.22
C LEU A 180 -5.04 -10.79 -3.77
N ILE A 181 -3.89 -10.68 -3.10
CA ILE A 181 -2.67 -11.42 -3.48
C ILE A 181 -2.91 -12.92 -3.32
N ASP A 182 -3.38 -13.36 -2.14
CA ASP A 182 -3.70 -14.77 -1.87
C ASP A 182 -4.69 -15.32 -2.89
N LEU A 183 -5.77 -14.56 -3.14
CA LEU A 183 -6.82 -14.96 -4.07
C LEU A 183 -6.25 -15.12 -5.49
N LEU A 184 -5.52 -14.14 -6.00
CA LEU A 184 -4.98 -14.20 -7.36
C LEU A 184 -3.95 -15.34 -7.49
N ALA A 185 -3.10 -15.54 -6.49
CA ALA A 185 -2.15 -16.63 -6.45
C ALA A 185 -2.85 -18.00 -6.46
N GLY A 186 -3.85 -18.19 -5.60
CA GLY A 186 -4.63 -19.43 -5.52
C GLY A 186 -5.42 -19.73 -6.81
N LEU A 187 -6.01 -18.71 -7.44
CA LEU A 187 -6.72 -18.88 -8.71
C LEU A 187 -5.78 -19.20 -9.88
N LEU A 188 -4.59 -18.59 -9.90
CA LEU A 188 -3.55 -18.89 -10.89
C LEU A 188 -3.05 -20.34 -10.73
N GLN A 189 -2.78 -20.78 -9.49
CA GLN A 189 -2.35 -22.16 -9.20
C GLN A 189 -3.44 -23.19 -9.55
N ALA A 190 -4.70 -22.87 -9.29
CA ALA A 190 -5.84 -23.71 -9.64
C ALA A 190 -6.12 -23.78 -11.16
N GLY A 191 -5.58 -22.85 -11.95
CA GLY A 191 -5.87 -22.72 -13.37
C GLY A 191 -7.22 -22.05 -13.68
N ALA A 192 -7.84 -21.39 -12.69
CA ALA A 192 -9.05 -20.59 -12.91
C ALA A 192 -8.73 -19.24 -13.57
N VAL A 193 -7.51 -18.75 -13.38
CA VAL A 193 -6.96 -17.55 -14.04
C VAL A 193 -5.66 -17.93 -14.73
N ASP A 194 -5.47 -17.45 -15.96
CA ASP A 194 -4.23 -17.69 -16.71
C ASP A 194 -3.13 -16.64 -16.42
N ARG A 195 -1.95 -16.82 -17.04
CA ARG A 195 -0.81 -15.89 -16.84
C ARG A 195 -1.05 -14.48 -17.40
N ALA A 196 -2.02 -14.31 -18.29
CA ALA A 196 -2.42 -13.01 -18.83
C ALA A 196 -3.48 -12.33 -17.95
N GLY A 197 -3.94 -12.98 -16.87
CA GLY A 197 -4.98 -12.48 -15.99
C GLY A 197 -6.39 -12.73 -16.50
N ARG A 198 -6.58 -13.65 -17.45
CA ARG A 198 -7.89 -14.01 -17.98
C ARG A 198 -8.53 -15.11 -17.15
N ILE A 199 -9.81 -14.96 -16.85
CA ILE A 199 -10.59 -15.99 -16.17
C ILE A 199 -10.98 -17.05 -17.20
N ASP A 200 -10.62 -18.31 -16.95
CA ASP A 200 -10.99 -19.42 -17.82
C ASP A 200 -12.47 -19.78 -17.63
N LEU A 201 -13.31 -19.39 -18.59
CA LEU A 201 -14.75 -19.70 -18.60
C LEU A 201 -15.04 -21.20 -18.76
N GLY A 202 -14.06 -22.00 -19.17
CA GLY A 202 -14.14 -23.47 -19.20
C GLY A 202 -13.83 -24.13 -17.86
N PHE A 203 -13.34 -23.36 -16.89
CA PHE A 203 -12.99 -23.85 -15.56
C PHE A 203 -14.24 -24.41 -14.84
N GLN A 204 -14.14 -25.64 -14.36
CA GLN A 204 -15.28 -26.38 -13.80
C GLN A 204 -15.58 -25.93 -12.36
N SER A 205 -16.13 -24.74 -12.20
CA SER A 205 -16.53 -24.14 -10.92
C SER A 205 -17.82 -23.36 -11.08
N ARG A 206 -18.71 -23.43 -10.10
CA ARG A 206 -19.91 -22.56 -10.08
C ARG A 206 -19.58 -21.10 -9.79
N ARG A 207 -18.35 -20.80 -9.37
CA ARG A 207 -17.87 -19.45 -9.01
C ARG A 207 -17.45 -18.66 -10.24
N VAL A 208 -17.15 -19.31 -11.36
CA VAL A 208 -16.84 -18.64 -12.62
C VAL A 208 -18.15 -18.36 -13.36
N ARG A 209 -18.39 -17.09 -13.68
CA ARG A 209 -19.57 -16.68 -14.47
C ARG A 209 -19.28 -15.42 -15.28
N ILE A 210 -20.21 -15.10 -16.20
CA ILE A 210 -20.28 -13.80 -16.86
C ILE A 210 -21.43 -13.01 -16.22
N ARG A 211 -21.15 -11.79 -15.77
CA ARG A 211 -22.16 -10.82 -15.32
C ARG A 211 -21.85 -9.48 -15.99
N ASP A 212 -22.87 -8.82 -16.55
CA ASP A 212 -22.72 -7.53 -17.26
C ASP A 212 -21.62 -7.57 -18.35
N GLU A 213 -21.61 -8.65 -19.15
CA GLU A 213 -20.61 -8.92 -20.20
C GLU A 213 -19.16 -9.07 -19.73
N GLN A 214 -18.93 -9.19 -18.42
CA GLN A 214 -17.59 -9.36 -17.84
C GLN A 214 -17.45 -10.72 -17.12
N PRO A 215 -16.37 -11.47 -17.37
CA PRO A 215 -16.01 -12.62 -16.55
C PRO A 215 -15.68 -12.18 -15.12
N GLU A 216 -16.23 -12.91 -14.14
CA GLU A 216 -15.94 -12.72 -12.72
C GLU A 216 -15.84 -14.07 -11.99
N PHE A 217 -15.03 -14.09 -10.94
CA PHE A 217 -14.92 -15.20 -9.99
C PHE A 217 -15.59 -14.83 -8.67
N VAL A 218 -16.56 -15.61 -8.22
CA VAL A 218 -17.27 -15.38 -6.96
C VAL A 218 -16.45 -15.86 -5.76
N VAL A 219 -16.01 -14.91 -4.94
CA VAL A 219 -15.22 -15.16 -3.73
C VAL A 219 -16.15 -15.55 -2.57
N VAL A 220 -17.17 -14.74 -2.31
CA VAL A 220 -18.18 -15.00 -1.26
C VAL A 220 -19.56 -14.76 -1.82
N TRP A 221 -20.47 -15.72 -1.63
CA TRP A 221 -21.86 -15.57 -2.03
C TRP A 221 -22.58 -14.64 -1.06
N GLY A 222 -23.37 -13.70 -1.58
CA GLY A 222 -24.06 -12.70 -0.75
C GLY A 222 -24.98 -13.35 0.28
N GLU A 223 -25.69 -14.40 -0.12
CA GLU A 223 -26.58 -15.19 0.73
C GLU A 223 -25.89 -15.82 1.96
N GLU A 224 -24.62 -16.24 1.84
CA GLU A 224 -23.85 -16.87 2.92
C GLU A 224 -23.55 -15.88 4.07
N VAL A 225 -23.52 -14.59 3.76
CA VAL A 225 -23.13 -13.54 4.70
C VAL A 225 -24.24 -12.51 4.96
N GLY A 226 -25.41 -12.68 4.32
CA GLY A 226 -26.56 -11.79 4.45
C GLY A 226 -26.35 -10.45 3.73
N ARG A 227 -25.77 -10.49 2.53
CA ARG A 227 -25.61 -9.35 1.61
C ARG A 227 -26.51 -9.55 0.39
N GLU A 228 -26.92 -8.44 -0.22
CA GLU A 228 -27.69 -8.46 -1.47
C GLU A 228 -26.84 -8.88 -2.67
N ASP A 229 -25.55 -8.51 -2.67
CA ASP A 229 -24.60 -8.83 -3.73
C ASP A 229 -23.45 -9.73 -3.26
N ASP A 230 -22.98 -10.57 -4.19
CA ASP A 230 -21.79 -11.40 -4.07
C ASP A 230 -20.52 -10.55 -4.04
N ILE A 231 -19.51 -10.99 -3.29
CA ILE A 231 -18.14 -10.45 -3.37
C ILE A 231 -17.42 -11.22 -4.47
N VAL A 232 -16.95 -10.52 -5.49
CA VAL A 232 -16.34 -11.12 -6.69
C VAL A 232 -15.01 -10.47 -7.03
N LEU A 233 -14.19 -11.19 -7.79
CA LEU A 233 -12.99 -10.69 -8.46
C LEU A 233 -13.24 -10.68 -9.97
N THR A 234 -13.11 -9.51 -10.61
CA THR A 234 -13.31 -9.35 -12.06
C THR A 234 -11.97 -9.38 -12.81
N GLU A 235 -11.99 -9.59 -14.13
CA GLU A 235 -10.77 -9.44 -14.96
C GLU A 235 -10.18 -8.03 -14.89
N ALA A 236 -11.01 -6.98 -14.76
CA ALA A 236 -10.54 -5.61 -14.60
C ALA A 236 -9.80 -5.40 -13.28
N ASP A 237 -10.27 -6.04 -12.20
CA ASP A 237 -9.57 -6.07 -10.92
C ASP A 237 -8.20 -6.76 -11.07
N ILE A 238 -8.18 -7.94 -11.70
CA ILE A 238 -6.95 -8.71 -11.94
C ILE A 238 -5.95 -7.90 -12.77
N GLU A 239 -6.41 -7.24 -13.83
CA GLU A 239 -5.58 -6.39 -14.69
C GLU A 239 -4.96 -5.22 -13.90
N ASN A 240 -5.73 -4.56 -13.04
CA ASN A 240 -5.23 -3.50 -12.17
C ASN A 240 -4.17 -4.01 -11.19
N LEU A 241 -4.36 -5.20 -10.61
CA LEU A 241 -3.37 -5.85 -9.76
C LEU A 241 -2.08 -6.19 -10.53
N ILE A 242 -2.19 -6.78 -11.72
CA ILE A 242 -1.04 -7.13 -12.56
C ILE A 242 -0.23 -5.89 -12.90
N ARG A 243 -0.88 -4.78 -13.29
CA ARG A 243 -0.21 -3.50 -13.58
C ARG A 243 0.54 -2.97 -12.36
N SER A 244 -0.11 -2.99 -11.19
CA SER A 244 0.50 -2.51 -9.94
C SER A 244 1.71 -3.34 -9.55
N LYS A 245 1.58 -4.68 -9.57
CA LYS A 245 2.68 -5.62 -9.32
C LYS A 245 3.82 -5.43 -10.31
N ALA A 246 3.50 -5.27 -11.60
CA ALA A 246 4.49 -5.14 -12.66
C ALA A 246 5.27 -3.84 -12.55
N ALA A 247 4.64 -2.73 -12.19
CA ALA A 247 5.31 -1.44 -11.99
C ALA A 247 6.35 -1.54 -10.86
N VAL A 248 5.98 -2.09 -9.70
CA VAL A 248 6.91 -2.27 -8.57
C VAL A 248 8.06 -3.19 -8.95
N TYR A 249 7.77 -4.34 -9.54
CA TYR A 249 8.80 -5.29 -9.98
C TYR A 249 9.75 -4.67 -11.02
N ALA A 250 9.23 -3.88 -11.96
CA ALA A 250 10.02 -3.16 -12.95
C ALA A 250 10.90 -2.09 -12.28
N GLY A 251 10.37 -1.34 -11.31
CA GLY A 251 11.15 -0.37 -10.53
C GLY A 251 12.33 -1.01 -9.82
N ILE A 252 12.11 -2.13 -9.11
CA ILE A 252 13.16 -2.91 -8.45
C ILE A 252 14.20 -3.39 -9.47
N SER A 253 13.74 -3.97 -10.58
CA SER A 253 14.64 -4.53 -11.61
C SER A 253 15.53 -3.45 -12.23
N VAL A 254 14.94 -2.31 -12.60
CA VAL A 254 15.69 -1.17 -13.17
C VAL A 254 16.71 -0.62 -12.18
N LEU A 255 16.36 -0.55 -10.89
CA LEU A 255 17.26 -0.03 -9.86
C LEU A 255 18.45 -0.97 -9.64
N LEU A 256 18.21 -2.29 -9.58
CA LEU A 256 19.27 -3.29 -9.48
C LEU A 256 20.18 -3.27 -10.72
N ASP A 257 19.58 -3.27 -11.92
CA ASP A 257 20.32 -3.26 -13.19
C ASP A 257 21.19 -2.00 -13.32
N ALA A 258 20.67 -0.83 -12.94
CA ALA A 258 21.41 0.44 -12.97
C ALA A 258 22.64 0.45 -12.04
N MET A 259 22.60 -0.36 -10.97
CA MET A 259 23.71 -0.53 -10.03
C MET A 259 24.63 -1.72 -10.39
N GLY A 260 24.32 -2.46 -11.47
CA GLY A 260 25.05 -3.66 -11.85
C GLY A 260 24.87 -4.82 -10.86
N LEU A 261 23.76 -4.83 -10.13
CA LEU A 261 23.42 -5.81 -9.11
C LEU A 261 22.30 -6.73 -9.61
N GLY A 262 22.16 -7.90 -8.97
CA GLY A 262 21.07 -8.84 -9.20
C GLY A 262 20.29 -9.15 -7.92
N PRO A 263 19.13 -9.83 -8.04
CA PRO A 263 18.30 -10.18 -6.88
C PRO A 263 19.01 -11.05 -5.84
N ARG A 264 20.06 -11.78 -6.23
CA ARG A 264 20.85 -12.64 -5.33
C ARG A 264 21.82 -11.87 -4.43
N ASP A 265 22.08 -10.59 -4.74
CA ASP A 265 22.94 -9.74 -3.93
C ASP A 265 22.19 -9.14 -2.72
N LEU A 266 20.85 -9.19 -2.75
CA LEU A 266 20.00 -8.69 -1.66
C LEU A 266 20.06 -9.63 -0.46
N ALA A 267 20.53 -9.11 0.68
CA ALA A 267 20.55 -9.84 1.93
C ALA A 267 19.18 -9.79 2.65
N ARG A 268 18.41 -8.72 2.43
CA ARG A 268 17.11 -8.51 3.05
C ARG A 268 16.19 -7.66 2.19
N ILE A 269 14.90 -8.00 2.19
CA ILE A 269 13.83 -7.20 1.61
C ILE A 269 12.86 -6.82 2.73
N ASN A 270 12.70 -5.52 2.95
CA ASN A 270 11.70 -4.94 3.84
C ASN A 270 10.52 -4.48 2.99
N VAL A 271 9.32 -4.92 3.33
CA VAL A 271 8.09 -4.52 2.64
C VAL A 271 7.25 -3.66 3.58
N ALA A 272 6.84 -2.49 3.10
CA ALA A 272 5.95 -1.55 3.77
C ALA A 272 4.70 -1.31 2.90
N GLY A 273 3.68 -0.67 3.49
CA GLY A 273 2.44 -0.32 2.80
C GLY A 273 1.18 -0.91 3.43
N ALA A 274 0.04 -0.74 2.76
CA ALA A 274 -1.29 -1.01 3.30
C ALA A 274 -1.67 -2.51 3.42
N PHE A 275 -0.75 -3.42 3.14
CA PHE A 275 -0.94 -4.87 3.30
C PHE A 275 -1.09 -5.32 4.75
N GLY A 276 -0.72 -4.47 5.72
CA GLY A 276 -0.80 -4.78 7.14
C GLY A 276 0.21 -5.85 7.59
N ASN A 277 -0.11 -6.56 8.68
CA ASN A 277 0.71 -7.63 9.29
C ASN A 277 0.64 -8.99 8.54
N TYR A 278 -0.03 -9.07 7.38
CA TYR A 278 -0.52 -10.34 6.82
C TYR A 278 -0.13 -10.60 5.37
N LEU A 279 0.95 -9.99 4.88
CA LEU A 279 1.49 -10.33 3.56
C LEU A 279 2.07 -11.76 3.59
N ASP A 280 1.48 -12.65 2.79
CA ASP A 280 2.11 -13.93 2.48
C ASP A 280 3.16 -13.75 1.37
N VAL A 281 4.32 -14.37 1.55
CA VAL A 281 5.48 -14.24 0.65
C VAL A 281 5.56 -15.43 -0.32
N GLU A 282 4.89 -16.55 -0.03
CA GLU A 282 4.86 -17.75 -0.87
C GLU A 282 3.83 -17.66 -2.02
#